data_AF-A0A4Q7EB35-F1
#
_entry.id   AF-A0A4Q7EB35-F1
#
_cell.length_a   1.000
_cell.length_b   1.000
_cell.length_c   1.000
_cell.angle_alpha   90.00
_cell.angle_beta   90.00
_cell.angle_gamma   90.00
#
_symmetry.space_group_name_H-M   'P 1'
#
loop_
_entity.id
_entity.type
_entity.pdbx_description
1 polymer ?
#
loop_
_entity_poly.entity_id
_entity_poly.type
_entity_poly.pdbx_seq_one_letter_code
_entity_poly.pdbx_strand_id
1 'polypeptide(L)'
;METVNHNSDSQNAGGGVNREHGRTLAQRWTFVGLHFGLVLFCAWLALAEGWTHIGQLFGQQWTLVDQDRALIMLACVFVYWLRHAITVLYLLQRRIDWGEALGLLCFMAFFEIGLLLVGGGAFRAEVIPFGTLDIVALALLVIGSYLNSGSEIQRKWWKQDPANKGQCYTQGLFKYSMHINYFGDVVLFTGWCLLSYNYWTLLLPFFMAYSFISFHIPALDSYLSERYGEKFDQYAAKTKKLIPFVY
;
A
#
# COMPACT_ATOMS: atom_id res chain seq x y z
N MET A 1 -15.72 44.22 28.21
CA MET A 1 -15.11 42.93 28.59
C MET A 1 -15.34 42.01 27.40
N GLU A 2 -14.47 42.12 26.40
CA GLU A 2 -14.59 41.41 25.13
C GLU A 2 -14.12 39.97 25.31
N THR A 3 -15.01 39.02 25.07
CA THR A 3 -14.71 37.60 24.99
C THR A 3 -14.09 37.31 23.63
N VAL A 4 -12.77 37.14 23.60
CA VAL A 4 -12.04 36.60 22.45
C VAL A 4 -12.38 35.12 22.32
N ASN A 5 -13.21 34.78 21.32
CA ASN A 5 -13.38 33.42 20.83
C ASN A 5 -12.10 33.00 20.10
N HIS A 6 -11.29 32.13 20.71
CA HIS A 6 -10.26 31.41 19.96
C HIS A 6 -10.91 30.25 19.21
N ASN A 7 -11.30 30.52 17.95
CA ASN A 7 -11.36 29.49 16.92
C ASN A 7 -9.94 28.90 16.79
N SER A 8 -9.78 27.64 17.18
CA SER A 8 -8.62 26.84 16.80
C SER A 8 -8.94 26.09 15.51
N ASP A 9 -9.09 26.85 14.43
CA ASP A 9 -8.87 26.32 13.09
C ASP A 9 -7.37 26.09 12.92
N SER A 10 -6.87 24.97 13.44
CA SER A 10 -5.56 24.47 13.03
C SER A 10 -5.68 23.97 11.60
N GLN A 11 -5.53 24.90 10.66
CA GLN A 11 -5.20 24.59 9.28
C GLN A 11 -3.92 23.75 9.28
N ASN A 12 -4.05 22.44 9.08
CA ASN A 12 -2.92 21.57 8.76
C ASN A 12 -2.48 21.86 7.33
N ALA A 13 -1.73 22.95 7.17
CA ALA A 13 -0.93 23.22 6.00
C ALA A 13 0.26 22.23 5.99
N GLY A 14 0.10 21.13 5.24
CA GLY A 14 1.19 20.22 4.91
C GLY A 14 0.75 18.78 4.75
N GLY A 15 0.21 18.42 3.58
CA GLY A 15 0.13 17.04 3.05
C GLY A 15 -0.28 15.93 4.04
N GLY A 16 -1.01 16.27 5.08
CA GLY A 16 -1.03 15.54 6.34
C GLY A 16 -2.26 14.67 6.44
N VAL A 17 -2.04 13.37 6.59
CA VAL A 17 -3.08 12.39 6.84
C VAL A 17 -3.83 12.70 8.15
N ASN A 18 -5.17 12.82 8.12
CA ASN A 18 -5.97 13.02 9.32
C ASN A 18 -5.90 11.82 10.26
N ARG A 19 -5.43 12.04 11.50
CA ARG A 19 -5.17 11.00 12.52
C ARG A 19 -6.21 10.97 13.64
N GLU A 20 -7.28 11.74 13.54
CA GLU A 20 -8.38 11.70 14.50
C GLU A 20 -9.17 10.39 14.43
N HIS A 21 -9.72 9.97 15.56
CA HIS A 21 -10.60 8.81 15.62
C HIS A 21 -12.02 9.21 15.21
N GLY A 22 -12.72 8.35 14.47
CA GLY A 22 -14.15 8.53 14.20
C GLY A 22 -14.72 7.61 13.13
N ARG A 23 -16.05 7.63 13.03
CA ARG A 23 -16.81 6.74 12.14
C ARG A 23 -16.72 7.24 10.70
N THR A 24 -16.16 6.40 9.83
CA THR A 24 -16.00 6.64 8.39
C THR A 24 -16.51 5.44 7.58
N LEU A 25 -17.68 4.90 7.98
CA LEU A 25 -18.22 3.68 7.38
C LEU A 25 -18.47 3.84 5.88
N ALA A 26 -19.00 4.99 5.45
CA ALA A 26 -19.23 5.28 4.05
C ALA A 26 -17.92 5.26 3.24
N GLN A 27 -16.90 6.02 3.67
CA GLN A 27 -15.60 6.07 2.98
C GLN A 27 -14.95 4.69 2.91
N ARG A 28 -15.00 3.92 4.00
CA ARG A 28 -14.42 2.57 4.06
C ARG A 28 -15.08 1.61 3.08
N TRP A 29 -16.41 1.53 3.10
CA TRP A 29 -17.15 0.63 2.21
C TRP A 29 -17.10 1.09 0.75
N THR A 30 -17.14 2.40 0.49
CA THR A 30 -16.95 2.95 -0.84
C THR A 30 -15.57 2.62 -1.37
N PHE A 31 -14.51 2.81 -0.57
CA PHE A 31 -13.15 2.46 -0.98
C PHE A 31 -13.03 0.97 -1.31
N VAL A 32 -13.49 0.08 -0.41
CA VAL A 32 -13.42 -1.38 -0.62
C VAL A 32 -14.23 -1.81 -1.85
N GLY A 33 -15.42 -1.24 -2.05
CA GLY A 33 -16.28 -1.55 -3.20
C GLY A 33 -15.70 -1.05 -4.52
N LEU A 34 -15.18 0.17 -4.57
CA LEU A 34 -14.55 0.71 -5.77
C LEU A 34 -13.25 -0.02 -6.11
N HIS A 35 -12.44 -0.36 -5.10
CA HIS A 35 -11.24 -1.18 -5.30
C HIS A 35 -11.62 -2.58 -5.78
N PHE A 36 -12.71 -3.18 -5.28
CA PHE A 36 -13.22 -4.43 -5.84
C PHE A 36 -13.66 -4.27 -7.30
N GLY A 37 -14.28 -3.14 -7.66
CA GLY A 37 -14.58 -2.80 -9.05
C GLY A 37 -13.34 -2.78 -9.94
N LEU A 38 -12.19 -2.31 -9.42
CA LEU A 38 -10.91 -2.37 -10.11
C LEU A 38 -10.40 -3.81 -10.28
N VAL A 39 -10.60 -4.69 -9.29
CA VAL A 39 -10.34 -6.13 -9.43
C VAL A 39 -11.18 -6.73 -10.56
N LEU A 40 -12.48 -6.39 -10.63
CA LEU A 40 -13.36 -6.85 -11.70
C LEU A 40 -12.95 -6.31 -13.07
N PHE A 41 -12.48 -5.07 -13.14
CA PHE A 41 -11.94 -4.50 -14.37
C PHE A 41 -10.67 -5.23 -14.82
N CYS A 42 -9.76 -5.52 -13.90
CA CYS A 42 -8.57 -6.34 -14.17
C CYS A 42 -8.94 -7.76 -14.62
N ALA A 43 -9.97 -8.35 -14.00
CA ALA A 43 -10.49 -9.65 -14.41
C ALA A 43 -11.08 -9.61 -15.82
N TRP A 44 -11.81 -8.56 -16.17
CA TRP A 44 -12.32 -8.37 -17.54
C TRP A 44 -11.18 -8.24 -18.56
N LEU A 45 -10.11 -7.49 -18.24
CA LEU A 45 -8.93 -7.40 -19.09
C LEU A 45 -8.27 -8.76 -19.33
N ALA A 46 -8.09 -9.55 -18.27
CA ALA A 46 -7.34 -10.81 -18.32
C ALA A 46 -8.18 -12.01 -18.79
N LEU A 47 -9.47 -12.08 -18.47
CA LEU A 47 -10.30 -13.29 -18.67
C LEU A 47 -11.35 -13.14 -19.77
N ALA A 48 -11.73 -11.91 -20.12
CA ALA A 48 -12.84 -11.63 -21.02
C ALA A 48 -12.42 -10.76 -22.19
N GLU A 49 -11.16 -10.93 -22.64
CA GLU A 49 -10.57 -10.22 -23.78
C GLU A 49 -10.71 -8.69 -23.70
N GLY A 50 -10.80 -8.12 -22.49
CA GLY A 50 -11.06 -6.69 -22.33
C GLY A 50 -9.99 -5.82 -22.99
N TRP A 51 -8.73 -6.27 -22.97
CA TRP A 51 -7.64 -5.58 -23.65
C TRP A 51 -7.83 -5.55 -25.18
N THR A 52 -8.31 -6.65 -25.76
CA THR A 52 -8.62 -6.75 -27.19
C THR A 52 -9.79 -5.86 -27.58
N HIS A 53 -10.85 -5.82 -26.76
CA HIS A 53 -11.98 -4.92 -26.98
C HIS A 53 -11.55 -3.45 -26.97
N ILE A 54 -10.66 -3.05 -26.05
CA ILE A 54 -10.10 -1.68 -26.04
C ILE A 54 -9.32 -1.43 -27.34
N GLY A 55 -8.46 -2.35 -27.77
CA GLY A 55 -7.70 -2.21 -29.00
C GLY A 55 -8.59 -1.99 -30.23
N GLN A 56 -9.70 -2.71 -30.33
CA GLN A 56 -10.66 -2.60 -31.44
C GLN A 56 -11.28 -1.19 -31.53
N LEU A 57 -11.49 -0.49 -30.40
CA LEU A 57 -11.97 0.89 -30.40
C LEU A 57 -10.99 1.85 -31.10
N PHE A 58 -9.71 1.49 -31.16
CA PHE A 58 -8.64 2.24 -31.84
C PHE A 58 -8.24 1.62 -33.18
N GLY A 59 -8.99 0.64 -33.69
CA GLY A 59 -8.65 -0.10 -34.91
C GLY A 59 -7.40 -0.97 -34.77
N GLN A 60 -7.03 -1.36 -33.55
CA GLN A 60 -5.87 -2.18 -33.24
C GLN A 60 -6.26 -3.60 -32.83
N GLN A 61 -5.36 -4.56 -33.03
CA GLN A 61 -5.54 -5.96 -32.63
C GLN A 61 -4.65 -6.29 -31.41
N TRP A 62 -4.95 -5.67 -30.28
CA TRP A 62 -4.21 -5.89 -29.05
C TRP A 62 -4.60 -7.19 -28.39
N THR A 63 -3.62 -7.91 -27.83
CA THR A 63 -3.83 -9.16 -27.12
C THR A 63 -2.89 -9.23 -25.92
N LEU A 64 -3.28 -9.99 -24.90
CA LEU A 64 -2.37 -10.38 -23.82
C LEU A 64 -1.71 -11.69 -24.26
N VAL A 65 -0.45 -11.59 -24.66
CA VAL A 65 0.30 -12.73 -25.21
C VAL A 65 0.57 -13.80 -24.13
N ASP A 66 0.66 -13.40 -22.87
CA ASP A 66 1.04 -14.28 -21.75
C ASP A 66 -0.11 -14.43 -20.75
N GLN A 67 -1.05 -15.31 -21.10
CA GLN A 67 -2.28 -15.54 -20.33
C GLN A 67 -1.99 -16.06 -18.91
N ASP A 68 -1.07 -17.00 -18.76
CA ASP A 68 -0.72 -17.57 -17.45
C ASP A 68 -0.18 -16.49 -16.51
N ARG A 69 0.67 -15.61 -17.03
CA ARG A 69 1.20 -14.47 -16.27
C ARG A 69 0.12 -13.43 -15.98
N ALA A 70 -0.82 -13.18 -16.90
CA ALA A 70 -1.96 -12.32 -16.64
C ALA A 70 -2.82 -12.85 -15.47
N LEU A 71 -3.01 -14.17 -15.36
CA LEU A 71 -3.70 -14.81 -14.22
C LEU A 71 -2.93 -14.64 -12.91
N ILE A 72 -1.60 -14.78 -12.93
CA ILE A 72 -0.75 -14.53 -11.77
C ILE A 72 -0.87 -13.06 -11.33
N MET A 73 -0.84 -12.11 -12.27
CA MET A 73 -1.02 -10.69 -11.98
C MET A 73 -2.39 -10.39 -11.40
N LEU A 74 -3.46 -11.00 -11.94
CA LEU A 74 -4.81 -10.88 -11.42
C LEU A 74 -4.92 -11.43 -9.99
N ALA A 75 -4.25 -12.55 -9.69
CA ALA A 75 -4.19 -13.08 -8.33
C ALA A 75 -3.48 -12.11 -7.38
N CYS A 76 -2.42 -11.43 -7.83
CA CYS A 76 -1.75 -10.38 -7.05
C CYS A 76 -2.70 -9.19 -6.78
N VAL A 77 -3.46 -8.74 -7.78
CA VAL A 77 -4.51 -7.71 -7.63
C VAL A 77 -5.53 -8.12 -6.57
N PHE A 78 -6.03 -9.35 -6.62
CA PHE A 78 -7.01 -9.83 -5.65
C PHE A 78 -6.44 -9.90 -4.22
N VAL A 79 -5.22 -10.43 -4.05
CA VAL A 79 -4.55 -10.47 -2.75
C VAL A 79 -4.34 -9.06 -2.20
N TYR A 80 -3.95 -8.12 -3.06
CA TYR A 80 -3.75 -6.73 -2.67
C TYR A 80 -5.06 -6.04 -2.26
N TRP A 81 -6.16 -6.27 -2.99
CA TRP A 81 -7.49 -5.83 -2.60
C TRP A 81 -7.91 -6.40 -1.24
N LEU A 82 -7.75 -7.71 -1.02
CA LEU A 82 -8.11 -8.35 0.24
C LEU A 82 -7.33 -7.74 1.41
N ARG A 83 -6.02 -7.49 1.21
CA ARG A 83 -5.17 -6.82 2.19
C ARG A 83 -5.69 -5.42 2.52
N HIS A 84 -6.11 -4.64 1.51
CA HIS A 84 -6.68 -3.32 1.73
C HIS A 84 -8.03 -3.37 2.45
N ALA A 85 -8.89 -4.32 2.10
CA ALA A 85 -10.13 -4.55 2.80
C ALA A 85 -9.88 -4.84 4.29
N ILE A 86 -8.93 -5.71 4.62
CA ILE A 86 -8.52 -5.98 6.01
C ILE A 86 -7.97 -4.72 6.67
N THR A 87 -7.10 -3.97 6.00
CA THR A 87 -6.54 -2.74 6.56
C THR A 87 -7.62 -1.71 6.86
N VAL A 88 -8.49 -1.42 5.91
CA VAL A 88 -9.51 -0.36 6.01
C VAL A 88 -10.65 -0.75 6.96
N LEU A 89 -11.08 -2.02 6.96
CA LEU A 89 -12.21 -2.48 7.77
C LEU A 89 -11.79 -2.88 9.18
N TYR A 90 -10.60 -3.45 9.34
CA TYR A 90 -10.14 -3.99 10.61
C TYR A 90 -8.98 -3.20 11.22
N LEU A 91 -7.86 -2.98 10.52
CA LEU A 91 -6.64 -2.44 11.15
C LEU A 91 -6.69 -0.93 11.40
N LEU A 92 -7.29 -0.18 10.48
CA LEU A 92 -7.31 1.27 10.52
C LEU A 92 -8.38 1.79 11.48
N GLN A 93 -7.95 2.51 12.51
CA GLN A 93 -8.85 3.07 13.55
C GLN A 93 -9.15 4.56 13.35
N ARG A 94 -8.33 5.27 12.56
CA ARG A 94 -8.53 6.69 12.26
C ARG A 94 -9.60 6.92 11.19
N ARG A 95 -10.01 8.18 11.04
CA ARG A 95 -10.86 8.64 9.95
C ARG A 95 -10.08 8.61 8.63
N ILE A 96 -10.78 8.28 7.56
CA ILE A 96 -10.30 8.38 6.17
C ILE A 96 -11.03 9.54 5.54
N ASP A 97 -10.29 10.48 4.97
CA ASP A 97 -10.86 11.60 4.21
C ASP A 97 -11.20 11.16 2.79
N TRP A 98 -12.20 11.80 2.17
CA TRP A 98 -12.61 11.46 0.80
C TRP A 98 -11.48 11.64 -0.23
N GLY A 99 -10.69 12.71 -0.10
CA GLY A 99 -9.54 12.95 -0.97
C GLY A 99 -8.47 11.87 -0.82
N GLU A 100 -8.25 11.36 0.40
CA GLU A 100 -7.33 10.25 0.66
C GLU A 100 -7.83 8.96 -0.01
N ALA A 101 -9.10 8.61 0.19
CA ALA A 101 -9.70 7.40 -0.37
C ALA A 101 -9.66 7.40 -1.91
N LEU A 102 -10.08 8.50 -2.55
CA LEU A 102 -10.11 8.62 -4.00
C LEU A 102 -8.71 8.73 -4.60
N GLY A 103 -7.80 9.49 -3.97
CA GLY A 103 -6.41 9.62 -4.43
C GLY A 103 -5.67 8.28 -4.40
N LEU A 104 -5.82 7.51 -3.31
CA LEU A 104 -5.26 6.16 -3.21
C LEU A 104 -5.86 5.22 -4.24
N LEU A 105 -7.17 5.27 -4.48
CA LEU A 105 -7.82 4.42 -5.49
C LEU A 105 -7.29 4.73 -6.91
N CYS A 106 -7.14 6.00 -7.28
CA CYS A 106 -6.56 6.38 -8.57
C CYS A 106 -5.11 5.89 -8.71
N PHE A 107 -4.32 6.01 -7.64
CA PHE A 107 -2.95 5.49 -7.62
C PHE A 107 -2.91 3.96 -7.76
N MET A 108 -3.83 3.25 -7.10
CA MET A 108 -3.98 1.79 -7.22
C MET A 108 -4.39 1.37 -8.63
N ALA A 109 -5.38 2.04 -9.22
CA ALA A 109 -5.80 1.78 -10.60
C ALA A 109 -4.63 1.88 -11.58
N PHE A 110 -3.80 2.91 -11.43
CA PHE A 110 -2.62 3.10 -12.28
C PHE A 110 -1.67 1.91 -12.26
N PHE A 111 -1.24 1.45 -11.08
CA PHE A 111 -0.27 0.36 -11.02
C PHE A 111 -0.89 -1.03 -11.19
N GLU A 112 -2.13 -1.29 -10.74
CA GLU A 112 -2.75 -2.60 -10.87
C GLU A 112 -3.04 -2.93 -12.34
N ILE A 113 -3.64 -1.99 -13.05
CA ILE A 113 -3.88 -2.12 -14.50
C ILE A 113 -2.53 -2.17 -15.23
N GLY A 114 -1.61 -1.25 -14.91
CA GLY A 114 -0.31 -1.17 -15.56
C GLY A 114 0.51 -2.46 -15.43
N LEU A 115 0.65 -2.98 -14.21
CA LEU A 115 1.40 -4.22 -13.95
C LEU A 115 0.71 -5.44 -14.57
N LEU A 116 -0.62 -5.51 -14.56
CA LEU A 116 -1.36 -6.58 -15.23
C LEU A 116 -1.10 -6.56 -16.74
N LEU A 117 -1.19 -5.40 -17.39
CA LEU A 117 -0.97 -5.30 -18.84
C LEU A 117 0.49 -5.62 -19.21
N VAL A 118 1.45 -5.02 -18.50
CA VAL A 118 2.89 -5.28 -18.75
C VAL A 118 3.22 -6.75 -18.49
N GLY A 119 2.74 -7.31 -17.37
CA GLY A 119 2.95 -8.71 -17.02
C GLY A 119 2.28 -9.67 -17.99
N GLY A 120 1.02 -9.45 -18.33
CA GLY A 120 0.26 -10.24 -19.30
C GLY A 120 0.76 -10.15 -20.75
N GLY A 121 1.86 -9.42 -20.99
CA GLY A 121 2.51 -9.38 -22.29
C GLY A 121 1.85 -8.43 -23.29
N ALA A 122 1.10 -7.42 -22.84
CA ALA A 122 0.47 -6.43 -23.73
C ALA A 122 1.47 -5.70 -24.65
N PHE A 123 2.75 -5.64 -24.25
CA PHE A 123 3.83 -4.96 -24.95
C PHE A 123 5.00 -5.89 -25.29
N ARG A 124 4.75 -7.20 -25.39
CA ARG A 124 5.77 -8.22 -25.66
C ARG A 124 5.26 -9.20 -26.71
N ALA A 125 6.16 -9.77 -27.51
CA ALA A 125 5.80 -10.67 -28.61
C ALA A 125 5.72 -12.16 -28.21
N GLU A 126 6.31 -12.53 -27.07
CA GLU A 126 6.51 -13.93 -26.68
C GLU A 126 6.02 -14.19 -25.25
N VAL A 127 5.69 -15.44 -24.93
CA VAL A 127 5.39 -15.89 -23.56
C VAL A 127 6.70 -16.01 -22.78
N ILE A 128 6.71 -15.65 -21.49
CA ILE A 128 7.85 -15.92 -20.61
C ILE A 128 7.48 -17.12 -19.73
N PRO A 129 8.16 -18.27 -19.90
CA PRO A 129 7.92 -19.43 -19.06
C PRO A 129 8.09 -19.10 -17.58
N PHE A 130 7.26 -19.72 -16.74
CA PHE A 130 7.39 -19.61 -15.29
C PHE A 130 8.76 -20.15 -14.84
N GLY A 131 9.48 -19.37 -14.03
CA GLY A 131 10.85 -19.68 -13.64
C GLY A 131 11.19 -19.31 -12.20
N THR A 132 12.47 -19.44 -11.84
CA THR A 132 12.98 -19.15 -10.50
C THR A 132 12.70 -17.71 -10.07
N LEU A 133 12.76 -16.75 -11.00
CA LEU A 133 12.46 -15.35 -10.71
C LEU A 133 11.00 -15.17 -10.25
N ASP A 134 10.06 -15.91 -10.83
CA ASP A 134 8.65 -15.88 -10.41
C ASP A 134 8.47 -16.37 -8.97
N ILE A 135 9.18 -17.43 -8.59
CA ILE A 135 9.17 -17.95 -7.21
C ILE A 135 9.71 -16.89 -6.25
N VAL A 136 10.84 -16.27 -6.57
CA VAL A 136 11.43 -15.19 -5.76
C VAL A 136 10.46 -14.01 -5.65
N ALA A 137 9.86 -13.61 -6.78
CA ALA A 137 8.93 -12.50 -6.85
C ALA A 137 7.66 -12.74 -6.01
N LEU A 138 7.08 -13.93 -6.08
CA LEU A 138 5.94 -14.34 -5.25
C LEU A 138 6.33 -14.42 -3.77
N ALA A 139 7.53 -14.91 -3.45
CA ALA A 139 8.02 -14.93 -2.07
C ALA A 139 8.16 -13.50 -1.50
N LEU A 140 8.69 -12.56 -2.29
CA LEU A 140 8.75 -11.14 -1.91
C LEU A 140 7.35 -10.56 -1.69
N LEU A 141 6.38 -10.87 -2.55
CA LEU A 141 4.99 -10.43 -2.38
C LEU A 141 4.38 -10.93 -1.06
N VAL A 142 4.57 -12.20 -0.73
CA VAL A 142 4.08 -12.81 0.51
C VAL A 142 4.80 -12.23 1.73
N ILE A 143 6.12 -12.15 1.71
CA ILE A 143 6.93 -11.60 2.80
C ILE A 143 6.59 -10.14 3.03
N GLY A 144 6.52 -9.33 1.98
CA GLY A 144 6.14 -7.92 2.05
C GLY A 144 4.74 -7.72 2.62
N SER A 145 3.78 -8.55 2.18
CA SER A 145 2.42 -8.57 2.75
C SER A 145 2.41 -8.90 4.24
N TYR A 146 3.18 -9.90 4.67
CA TYR A 146 3.32 -10.27 6.08
C TYR A 146 3.96 -9.14 6.90
N LEU A 147 5.05 -8.53 6.41
CA LEU A 147 5.72 -7.44 7.09
C LEU A 147 4.79 -6.23 7.29
N ASN A 148 3.95 -5.94 6.29
CA ASN A 148 2.96 -4.86 6.36
C ASN A 148 1.79 -5.18 7.30
N SER A 149 0.99 -6.18 6.97
CA SER A 149 -0.23 -6.47 7.72
C SER A 149 0.05 -7.15 9.06
N GLY A 150 1.06 -8.01 9.12
CA GLY A 150 1.45 -8.71 10.35
C GLY A 150 1.97 -7.76 11.42
N SER A 151 2.77 -6.75 11.07
CA SER A 151 3.25 -5.75 12.05
C SER A 151 2.09 -4.93 12.62
N GLU A 152 1.13 -4.57 11.77
CA GLU A 152 -0.06 -3.82 12.15
C GLU A 152 -0.99 -4.63 13.06
N ILE A 153 -1.16 -5.92 12.78
CA ILE A 153 -1.91 -6.84 13.65
C ILE A 153 -1.25 -6.93 15.03
N GLN A 154 0.08 -7.14 15.10
CA GLN A 154 0.82 -7.17 16.37
C GLN A 154 0.60 -5.88 17.17
N ARG A 155 0.72 -4.72 16.50
CA ARG A 155 0.52 -3.41 17.11
C ARG A 155 -0.92 -3.22 17.60
N LYS A 156 -1.90 -3.63 16.81
CA LYS A 156 -3.32 -3.51 17.17
C LYS A 156 -3.66 -4.34 18.39
N TRP A 157 -3.28 -5.61 18.42
CA TRP A 157 -3.56 -6.49 19.55
C TRP A 157 -2.89 -6.01 20.83
N TRP A 158 -1.64 -5.54 20.74
CA TRP A 158 -0.97 -4.96 21.91
C TRP A 158 -1.70 -3.72 22.44
N LYS A 159 -2.21 -2.86 21.55
CA LYS A 159 -2.97 -1.65 21.94
C LYS A 159 -4.37 -1.93 22.49
N GLN A 160 -4.89 -3.16 22.37
CA GLN A 160 -6.20 -3.52 22.94
C GLN A 160 -6.14 -3.71 24.46
N ASP A 161 -4.96 -3.99 25.01
CA ASP A 161 -4.76 -4.08 26.46
C ASP A 161 -4.82 -2.67 27.11
N PRO A 162 -5.74 -2.43 28.06
CA PRO A 162 -5.83 -1.16 28.78
C PRO A 162 -4.51 -0.73 29.46
N ALA A 163 -3.65 -1.67 29.86
CA ALA A 163 -2.35 -1.38 30.47
C ALA A 163 -1.39 -0.66 29.50
N ASN A 164 -1.59 -0.81 28.20
CA ASN A 164 -0.76 -0.21 27.16
C ASN A 164 -1.28 1.16 26.68
N LYS A 165 -2.34 1.69 27.29
CA LYS A 165 -2.93 2.97 26.88
C LYS A 165 -1.92 4.11 27.01
N GLY A 166 -1.72 4.86 25.92
CA GLY A 166 -0.76 5.98 25.86
C GLY A 166 0.71 5.56 25.72
N GLN A 167 1.00 4.27 25.62
CA GLN A 167 2.37 3.77 25.46
C GLN A 167 2.76 3.65 23.98
N CYS A 168 4.05 3.87 23.70
CA CYS A 168 4.62 3.71 22.36
C CYS A 168 4.91 2.23 22.07
N TYR A 169 4.39 1.70 20.97
CA TYR A 169 4.62 0.30 20.59
C TYR A 169 5.96 0.14 19.89
N THR A 170 6.86 -0.64 20.48
CA THR A 170 8.27 -0.80 20.04
C THR A 170 8.70 -2.28 19.94
N GLN A 171 7.74 -3.20 19.96
CA GLN A 171 7.97 -4.64 20.02
C GLN A 171 7.69 -5.33 18.67
N GLY A 172 7.79 -6.66 18.63
CA GLY A 172 7.47 -7.45 17.43
C GLY A 172 8.34 -7.07 16.24
N LEU A 173 7.73 -6.90 15.07
CA LEU A 173 8.44 -6.49 13.84
C LEU A 173 8.95 -5.04 13.91
N PHE A 174 8.28 -4.17 14.67
CA PHE A 174 8.67 -2.78 14.84
C PHE A 174 10.02 -2.62 15.55
N LYS A 175 10.46 -3.62 16.34
CA LYS A 175 11.79 -3.59 16.97
C LYS A 175 12.95 -3.61 15.96
N TYR A 176 12.72 -4.07 14.74
CA TYR A 176 13.74 -4.16 13.68
C TYR A 176 13.71 -2.95 12.74
N SER A 177 12.56 -2.32 12.57
CA SER A 177 12.37 -1.11 11.77
C SER A 177 11.13 -0.35 12.24
N MET A 178 11.28 0.96 12.45
CA MET A 178 10.21 1.83 12.94
C MET A 178 9.01 1.91 12.00
N HIS A 179 9.25 1.75 10.71
CA HIS A 179 8.26 1.79 9.65
C HIS A 179 8.30 0.50 8.84
N ILE A 180 8.39 -0.65 9.54
CA ILE A 180 8.47 -1.98 8.93
C ILE A 180 7.30 -2.26 7.98
N ASN A 181 6.14 -1.65 8.22
CA ASN A 181 4.99 -1.75 7.34
C ASN A 181 5.22 -1.08 5.98
N TYR A 182 5.89 0.08 5.96
CA TYR A 182 6.31 0.74 4.72
C TYR A 182 7.37 -0.06 3.98
N PHE A 183 8.31 -0.67 4.71
CA PHE A 183 9.27 -1.59 4.11
C PHE A 183 8.58 -2.82 3.50
N GLY A 184 7.57 -3.36 4.19
CA GLY A 184 6.72 -4.43 3.65
C GLY A 184 6.05 -4.06 2.32
N ASP A 185 5.57 -2.83 2.17
CA ASP A 185 5.04 -2.35 0.90
C ASP A 185 6.12 -2.28 -0.18
N VAL A 186 7.31 -1.75 0.11
CA VAL A 186 8.43 -1.73 -0.85
C VAL A 186 8.78 -3.15 -1.31
N VAL A 187 8.94 -4.10 -0.38
CA VAL A 187 9.26 -5.50 -0.68
C VAL A 187 8.16 -6.16 -1.52
N LEU A 188 6.89 -5.92 -1.19
CA LEU A 188 5.76 -6.44 -1.94
C LEU A 188 5.80 -5.95 -3.39
N PHE A 189 5.92 -4.63 -3.58
CA PHE A 189 5.91 -4.03 -4.91
C PHE A 189 7.15 -4.37 -5.72
N THR A 190 8.30 -4.58 -5.08
CA THR A 190 9.46 -5.17 -5.77
C THR A 190 9.13 -6.56 -6.31
N GLY A 191 8.53 -7.44 -5.50
CA GLY A 191 8.08 -8.75 -5.97
C GLY A 191 7.09 -8.66 -7.13
N TRP A 192 6.05 -7.84 -7.00
CA TRP A 192 5.05 -7.68 -8.05
C TRP A 192 5.64 -7.13 -9.36
N CYS A 193 6.53 -6.14 -9.29
CA CYS A 193 7.21 -5.60 -10.46
C CYS A 193 8.12 -6.65 -11.14
N LEU A 194 8.79 -7.52 -10.36
CA LEU A 194 9.61 -8.59 -10.93
C LEU A 194 8.79 -9.62 -11.73
N LEU A 195 7.54 -9.89 -11.34
CA LEU A 195 6.63 -10.76 -12.11
C LEU A 195 6.35 -10.22 -13.53
N SER A 196 6.56 -8.92 -13.76
CA SER A 196 6.32 -8.31 -15.07
C SER A 196 7.47 -8.52 -16.06
N TYR A 197 8.63 -9.03 -15.61
CA TYR A 197 9.85 -9.18 -16.41
C TYR A 197 10.23 -7.90 -17.17
N ASN A 198 9.93 -6.74 -16.61
CA ASN A 198 10.22 -5.44 -17.19
C ASN A 198 10.85 -4.54 -16.13
N TYR A 199 12.15 -4.29 -16.24
CA TYR A 199 12.90 -3.53 -15.23
C TYR A 199 12.39 -2.09 -15.04
N TRP A 200 11.68 -1.51 -16.01
CA TRP A 200 11.07 -0.19 -15.86
C TRP A 200 9.96 -0.16 -14.80
N THR A 201 9.30 -1.29 -14.53
CA THR A 201 8.27 -1.34 -13.48
C THR A 201 8.88 -1.17 -12.08
N LEU A 202 10.18 -1.45 -11.88
CA LEU A 202 10.89 -1.21 -10.63
C LEU A 202 10.99 0.27 -10.24
N LEU A 203 10.69 1.20 -11.16
CA LEU A 203 10.51 2.61 -10.81
C LEU A 203 9.38 2.80 -9.79
N LEU A 204 8.35 1.95 -9.79
CA LEU A 204 7.24 2.02 -8.83
C LEU A 204 7.71 1.84 -7.38
N PRO A 205 8.32 0.71 -6.96
CA PRO A 205 8.82 0.56 -5.59
C PRO A 205 9.95 1.54 -5.26
N PHE A 206 10.73 2.00 -6.26
CA PHE A 206 11.72 3.05 -6.06
C PHE A 206 11.10 4.39 -5.65
N PHE A 207 10.14 4.90 -6.43
CA PHE A 207 9.44 6.15 -6.12
C PHE A 207 8.58 6.02 -4.85
N MET A 208 8.04 4.84 -4.58
CA MET A 208 7.36 4.54 -3.32
C MET A 208 8.30 4.67 -2.12
N ALA A 209 9.47 4.04 -2.18
CA ALA A 209 10.48 4.15 -1.12
C ALA A 209 10.94 5.61 -0.93
N TYR A 210 11.21 6.32 -2.04
CA TYR A 210 11.54 7.75 -1.98
C TYR A 210 10.43 8.57 -1.31
N SER A 211 9.16 8.33 -1.67
CA SER A 211 8.02 9.02 -1.08
C SER A 211 7.87 8.72 0.42
N PHE A 212 8.14 7.49 0.86
CA PHE A 212 8.16 7.16 2.28
C PHE A 212 9.27 7.90 3.02
N ILE A 213 10.49 7.87 2.49
CA ILE A 213 11.67 8.50 3.11
C ILE A 213 11.52 10.02 3.20
N SER A 214 11.04 10.65 2.12
CA SER A 214 11.03 12.10 1.98
C SER A 214 9.81 12.78 2.59
N PHE A 215 8.66 12.10 2.63
CA PHE A 215 7.39 12.73 3.04
C PHE A 215 6.70 12.02 4.19
N HIS A 216 6.49 10.70 4.08
CA HIS A 216 5.63 9.98 5.03
C HIS A 216 6.31 9.72 6.38
N ILE A 217 7.57 9.27 6.36
CA ILE A 217 8.34 8.99 7.56
C ILE A 217 8.59 10.27 8.37
N PRO A 218 9.05 11.40 7.78
CA PRO A 218 9.22 12.64 8.53
C PRO A 218 7.93 13.13 9.19
N ALA A 219 6.81 13.12 8.46
CA ALA A 219 5.51 13.52 9.00
C ALA A 219 5.03 12.58 10.12
N LEU A 220 5.28 11.27 10.00
CA LEU A 220 4.89 10.30 11.02
C LEU A 220 5.80 10.38 12.25
N ASP A 221 7.11 10.55 12.08
CA ASP A 221 8.07 10.71 13.17
C ASP A 221 7.75 11.96 14.00
N SER A 222 7.43 13.11 13.36
CA SER A 222 7.02 14.33 14.08
C SER A 222 5.78 14.08 14.94
N TYR A 223 4.74 13.49 14.35
CA TYR A 223 3.52 13.14 15.06
C TYR A 223 3.77 12.19 16.24
N LEU A 224 4.66 11.20 16.08
CA LEU A 224 4.98 10.24 17.13
C LEU A 224 5.79 10.86 18.26
N SER A 225 6.73 11.77 17.94
CA SER A 225 7.49 12.53 18.93
C SER A 225 6.58 13.46 19.74
N GLU A 226 5.68 14.20 19.09
CA GLU A 226 4.66 15.01 19.77
C GLU A 226 3.74 14.18 20.69
N ARG A 227 3.35 12.98 20.25
CA ARG A 227 2.40 12.13 20.98
C ARG A 227 3.02 11.37 22.16
N TYR A 228 4.26 10.88 22.03
CA TYR A 228 4.88 9.99 23.01
C TYR A 228 6.13 10.57 23.69
N GLY A 229 6.61 11.73 23.24
CA GLY A 229 7.78 12.43 23.77
C GLY A 229 9.03 11.55 23.83
N GLU A 230 9.73 11.66 24.96
CA GLU A 230 11.01 10.96 25.20
C GLU A 230 10.96 9.45 24.93
N LYS A 231 9.80 8.80 25.12
CA LYS A 231 9.66 7.36 24.84
C LYS A 231 9.83 7.03 23.36
N PHE A 232 9.32 7.89 22.48
CA PHE A 232 9.54 7.74 21.04
C PHE A 232 10.96 8.12 20.66
N ASP A 233 11.51 9.18 21.25
CA ASP A 233 12.88 9.61 20.93
C ASP A 233 13.92 8.53 21.31
N GLN A 234 13.76 7.87 22.47
CA GLN A 234 14.59 6.73 22.87
C GLN A 234 14.43 5.52 21.94
N TYR A 235 13.24 5.33 21.38
CA TYR A 235 12.97 4.28 20.40
C TYR A 235 13.62 4.59 19.04
N ALA A 236 13.49 5.83 18.58
CA ALA A 236 14.08 6.31 17.33
C ALA A 236 15.61 6.32 17.38
N ALA A 237 16.21 6.58 18.54
CA ALA A 237 17.67 6.55 18.70
C ALA A 237 18.29 5.15 18.50
N LYS A 238 17.52 4.07 18.73
CA LYS A 238 18.03 2.69 18.70
C LYS A 238 17.50 1.84 17.54
N THR A 239 16.53 2.34 16.78
CA THR A 239 15.82 1.56 15.76
C THR A 239 15.90 2.25 14.41
N LYS A 240 16.23 1.48 13.37
CA LYS A 240 16.27 1.96 11.97
C LYS A 240 14.87 2.35 11.49
N LYS A 241 14.78 3.30 10.55
CA LYS A 241 13.53 3.89 10.08
C LYS A 241 12.75 2.95 9.16
N LEU A 242 13.36 2.46 8.09
CA LEU A 242 12.69 1.73 7.02
C LEU A 242 13.29 0.35 6.79
N ILE A 243 14.56 0.26 6.39
CA ILE A 243 15.21 -1.02 6.04
C ILE A 243 15.88 -1.58 7.30
N PRO A 244 15.46 -2.77 7.78
CA PRO A 244 16.05 -3.39 8.96
C PRO A 244 17.58 -3.41 8.88
N PHE A 245 18.23 -2.97 9.96
CA PHE A 245 19.69 -2.93 10.11
C PHE A 245 20.46 -1.96 9.18
N VAL A 246 19.79 -1.28 8.25
CA VAL A 246 20.43 -0.38 7.27
C VAL A 246 20.03 1.08 7.53
N TYR A 247 18.76 1.42 7.25
CA TYR A 247 18.25 2.78 7.29
C TYR A 247 16.99 2.87 8.13
#